data_AF-A0A5B7BY48-F1
#
_entry.id   AF-A0A5B7BY48-F1
#
_cell.length_a   1.000
_cell.length_b   1.000
_cell.length_c   1.000
_cell.angle_alpha   90.00
_cell.angle_beta   90.00
_cell.angle_gamma   90.00
#
_symmetry.space_group_name_H-M   'P 1'
#
loop_
_entity.id
_entity.type
_entity.pdbx_description
1 polymer ?
#
loop_
_entity_poly.entity_id
_entity_poly.type
_entity_poly.pdbx_seq_one_letter_code
_entity_poly.pdbx_strand_id
1 'polypeptide(L)'
;MKSDVDEYLKTRHQGAFLSELKQRLLLTQNEAAQAGTRYNVPLINSLVLYVGMQTIQQLQTKTPPPLAQQMAHNSSLEYLMGAAMDLFQTLIVDLDTEGRYLFLNAIANQLRYPNNNTHFFSYVFLCLFGDANQEIIQEQITRVLLERLIVNKPHPWGLLITFIELIKVT
;
A
#
# COMPACT_ATOMS: atom_id res chain seq x y z
N MET A 1 9.15 -11.86 9.96
CA MET A 1 8.32 -11.01 9.09
C MET A 1 6.84 -11.00 9.50
N LYS A 2 6.07 -12.08 9.32
CA LYS A 2 4.61 -12.06 9.64
C LYS A 2 4.34 -11.63 11.10
N SER A 3 5.01 -12.26 12.07
CA SER A 3 4.82 -11.93 13.49
C SER A 3 5.17 -10.47 13.80
N ASP A 4 6.25 -9.96 13.22
CA ASP A 4 6.70 -8.57 13.40
C ASP A 4 5.69 -7.59 12.79
N VAL A 5 5.13 -7.90 11.62
CA VAL A 5 4.05 -7.11 11.00
C VAL A 5 2.81 -7.14 11.89
N ASP A 6 2.40 -8.31 12.40
CA ASP A 6 1.23 -8.42 13.27
C ASP A 6 1.41 -7.63 14.58
N GLU A 7 2.61 -7.66 15.15
CA GLU A 7 2.93 -6.90 16.35
C GLU A 7 2.98 -5.39 16.07
N TYR A 8 3.59 -4.99 14.96
CA TYR A 8 3.64 -3.60 14.54
C TYR A 8 2.24 -3.03 14.26
N LEU A 9 1.37 -3.76 13.54
CA LEU A 9 0.01 -3.31 13.26
C LEU A 9 -0.85 -3.17 14.53
N LYS A 10 -0.54 -3.93 15.60
CA LYS A 10 -1.25 -3.83 16.89
C LYS A 10 -0.72 -2.73 17.77
N THR A 11 0.60 -2.56 17.81
CA THR A 11 1.27 -1.70 18.80
C THR A 11 1.69 -0.36 18.22
N ARG A 12 2.04 -0.26 16.93
CA ARG A 12 2.64 0.93 16.29
C ARG A 12 3.95 1.42 16.95
N HIS A 13 4.54 0.65 17.88
CA HIS A 13 5.68 1.10 18.70
C HIS A 13 7.06 0.61 18.22
N GLN A 14 7.13 -0.23 17.18
CA GLN A 14 8.41 -0.80 16.72
C GLN A 14 9.05 0.02 15.58
N GLY A 15 9.60 1.20 15.90
CA GLY A 15 10.36 1.99 14.91
C GLY A 15 11.53 1.23 14.27
N ALA A 16 12.16 0.31 15.03
CA ALA A 16 13.22 -0.56 14.53
C ALA A 16 12.75 -1.47 13.38
N PHE A 17 11.53 -2.01 13.46
CA PHE A 17 10.97 -2.87 12.41
C PHE A 17 10.89 -2.14 11.06
N LEU A 18 10.39 -0.90 11.07
CA LEU A 18 10.29 -0.07 9.87
C LEU A 18 11.67 0.22 9.26
N SER A 19 12.66 0.56 10.08
CA SER A 19 14.02 0.85 9.61
C SER A 19 14.72 -0.36 8.97
N GLU A 20 14.39 -1.58 9.42
CA GLU A 20 14.92 -2.82 8.85
C GLU A 20 14.10 -3.34 7.67
N LEU A 21 12.90 -2.81 7.44
CA LEU A 21 11.93 -3.38 6.51
C LEU A 21 12.50 -3.44 5.09
N LYS A 22 13.15 -2.36 4.62
CA LYS A 22 13.84 -2.34 3.33
C LYS A 22 14.84 -3.47 3.19
N GLN A 23 15.69 -3.69 4.19
CA GLN A 23 16.72 -4.73 4.15
C GLN A 23 16.10 -6.12 4.08
N ARG A 24 15.00 -6.33 4.79
CA ARG A 24 14.26 -7.60 4.78
C ARG A 24 13.53 -7.89 3.47
N LEU A 25 13.35 -6.89 2.60
CA LEU A 25 12.79 -7.05 1.26
C LEU A 25 13.85 -7.37 0.20
N LEU A 26 15.14 -7.25 0.53
CA LEU A 26 16.23 -7.56 -0.38
C LEU A 26 16.54 -9.07 -0.39
N LEU A 27 16.92 -9.56 -1.56
CA LEU A 27 17.43 -10.90 -1.75
C LEU A 27 18.94 -10.97 -1.47
N THR A 28 19.43 -12.17 -1.20
CA THR A 28 20.87 -12.42 -1.22
C THR A 28 21.42 -12.29 -2.64
N GLN A 29 22.74 -12.07 -2.78
CA GLN A 29 23.37 -11.88 -4.09
C GLN A 29 23.09 -13.04 -5.08
N ASN A 30 23.07 -14.28 -4.58
CA ASN A 30 22.82 -15.48 -5.39
C ASN A 30 21.36 -15.54 -5.87
N GLU A 31 20.40 -15.25 -4.99
CA GLU A 31 18.98 -15.24 -5.33
C GLU A 31 18.65 -14.06 -6.26
N ALA A 32 19.28 -12.90 -6.06
CA ALA A 32 19.09 -11.74 -6.91
C ALA A 32 19.54 -12.00 -8.36
N ALA A 33 20.66 -12.71 -8.53
CA ALA A 33 21.15 -13.11 -9.85
C ALA A 33 20.17 -14.05 -10.58
N GLN A 34 19.47 -14.92 -9.84
CA GLN A 34 18.46 -15.82 -10.40
C GLN A 34 17.14 -15.11 -10.70
N ALA A 35 16.72 -14.19 -9.83
CA ALA A 35 15.46 -13.45 -9.96
C ALA A 35 15.53 -12.31 -10.99
N GLY A 36 16.73 -11.84 -11.34
CA GLY A 36 16.93 -10.68 -12.21
C GLY A 36 16.61 -9.34 -11.52
N THR A 37 16.42 -9.35 -10.20
CA THR A 37 16.12 -8.19 -9.37
C THR A 37 16.72 -8.41 -7.98
N ARG A 38 17.10 -7.32 -7.31
CA ARG A 38 17.59 -7.36 -5.92
C ARG A 38 16.48 -7.54 -4.89
N TYR A 39 15.22 -7.47 -5.31
CA TYR A 39 14.06 -7.48 -4.41
C TYR A 39 13.32 -8.82 -4.42
N ASN A 40 12.85 -9.24 -3.25
CA ASN A 40 11.98 -10.39 -3.11
C ASN A 40 10.55 -9.99 -3.52
N VAL A 41 10.26 -10.07 -4.82
CA VAL A 41 8.96 -9.66 -5.40
C VAL A 41 7.77 -10.41 -4.77
N PRO A 42 7.81 -11.75 -4.58
CA PRO A 42 6.75 -12.46 -3.87
C PRO A 42 6.52 -11.93 -2.45
N LEU A 43 7.59 -11.60 -1.72
CA LEU A 43 7.49 -11.04 -0.38
C LEU A 43 6.84 -9.65 -0.40
N ILE A 44 7.25 -8.76 -1.30
CA ILE A 44 6.61 -7.44 -1.46
C ILE A 44 5.11 -7.58 -1.74
N ASN A 45 4.74 -8.43 -2.70
CA ASN A 45 3.34 -8.68 -3.05
C ASN A 45 2.53 -9.20 -1.86
N SER A 46 3.08 -10.19 -1.15
CA SER A 46 2.41 -10.79 0.01
C SER A 46 2.32 -9.82 1.19
N LEU A 47 3.35 -8.99 1.43
CA LEU A 47 3.35 -7.98 2.48
C LEU A 47 2.26 -6.93 2.25
N VAL A 48 2.20 -6.36 1.04
CA VAL A 48 1.20 -5.35 0.68
C VAL A 48 -0.21 -5.91 0.85
N LEU A 49 -0.47 -7.09 0.28
CA LEU A 49 -1.78 -7.73 0.39
C LEU A 49 -2.13 -8.06 1.85
N TYR A 50 -1.19 -8.62 2.60
CA TYR A 50 -1.40 -9.02 3.99
C TYR A 50 -1.71 -7.81 4.90
N VAL A 51 -0.93 -6.74 4.81
CA VAL A 51 -1.16 -5.50 5.56
C VAL A 51 -2.56 -4.96 5.24
N GLY A 52 -2.91 -4.86 3.96
CA GLY A 52 -4.24 -4.40 3.56
C GLY A 52 -5.37 -5.29 4.10
N MET A 53 -5.23 -6.61 4.00
CA MET A 53 -6.23 -7.56 4.52
C MET A 53 -6.40 -7.45 6.03
N GLN A 54 -5.30 -7.35 6.79
CA GLN A 54 -5.34 -7.20 8.24
C GLN A 54 -6.02 -5.89 8.63
N THR A 55 -5.67 -4.78 7.97
CA THR A 55 -6.30 -3.49 8.23
C THR A 55 -7.80 -3.55 7.93
N ILE A 56 -8.20 -4.02 6.74
CA ILE A 56 -9.61 -4.12 6.34
C ILE A 56 -10.42 -5.01 7.31
N GLN A 57 -9.88 -6.16 7.71
CA GLN A 57 -10.53 -7.07 8.65
C GLN A 57 -10.77 -6.39 10.00
N GLN A 58 -9.77 -5.69 10.52
CA GLN A 58 -9.89 -4.98 11.80
C GLN A 58 -10.88 -3.81 11.73
N LEU A 59 -10.97 -3.13 10.59
CA LEU A 59 -11.97 -2.08 10.37
C LEU A 59 -13.40 -2.63 10.39
N GLN A 60 -13.64 -3.78 9.77
CA GLN A 60 -14.97 -4.42 9.73
C GLN A 60 -15.41 -4.97 11.10
N THR A 61 -14.49 -5.55 11.87
CA THR A 61 -14.83 -6.11 13.21
C THR A 61 -15.18 -5.04 14.25
N LYS A 62 -14.77 -3.79 14.03
CA LYS A 62 -14.99 -2.67 14.95
C LYS A 62 -16.14 -1.73 14.53
N THR A 63 -16.90 -2.05 13.49
CA THR A 63 -18.06 -1.26 13.07
C THR A 63 -19.30 -1.70 13.86
N PRO A 64 -19.88 -0.86 14.76
CA PRO A 64 -21.15 -1.18 15.41
C PRO A 64 -22.32 -1.02 14.41
N PRO A 65 -23.53 -1.55 14.72
CA PRO A 65 -24.71 -1.36 13.89
C PRO A 65 -25.04 0.15 13.66
N PRO A 66 -25.79 0.48 12.59
CA PRO A 66 -25.88 1.84 12.01
C PRO A 66 -26.34 2.97 12.94
N LEU A 67 -26.87 2.67 14.14
CA LEU A 67 -27.55 3.64 15.00
C LEU A 67 -26.62 4.40 15.97
N ALA A 68 -25.31 4.11 16.01
CA ALA A 68 -24.37 4.71 16.99
C ALA A 68 -23.18 5.46 16.35
N GLN A 69 -23.38 6.03 15.16
CA GLN A 69 -22.28 6.37 14.24
C GLN A 69 -21.56 7.71 14.48
N GLN A 70 -21.93 8.53 15.48
CA GLN A 70 -21.62 9.97 15.35
C GLN A 70 -20.50 10.57 16.22
N MET A 71 -19.95 9.94 17.27
CA MET A 71 -19.03 10.72 18.15
C MET A 71 -17.78 10.02 18.71
N ALA A 72 -17.52 8.74 18.45
CA ALA A 72 -16.36 8.03 19.02
C ALA A 72 -15.48 7.25 18.01
N HIS A 73 -15.81 7.29 16.71
CA HIS A 73 -15.26 6.34 15.74
C HIS A 73 -13.95 6.77 15.06
N ASN A 74 -13.68 8.08 14.98
CA ASN A 74 -12.60 8.59 14.13
C ASN A 74 -11.20 8.18 14.62
N SER A 75 -10.95 8.18 15.92
CA SER A 75 -9.60 8.00 16.48
C SER A 75 -9.05 6.57 16.41
N SER A 76 -9.90 5.53 16.50
CA SER A 76 -9.44 4.13 16.32
C SER A 76 -9.32 3.70 14.85
N LEU A 77 -10.17 4.27 13.98
CA LEU A 77 -10.08 4.11 12.52
C LEU A 77 -8.82 4.79 11.97
N GLU A 78 -8.57 6.04 12.37
CA GLU A 78 -7.33 6.76 12.07
C GLU A 78 -6.10 6.01 12.58
N TYR A 79 -6.16 5.42 13.78
CA TYR A 79 -5.01 4.70 14.34
C TYR A 79 -4.62 3.46 13.52
N LEU A 80 -5.61 2.63 13.14
CA LEU A 80 -5.39 1.40 12.39
C LEU A 80 -5.01 1.66 10.93
N MET A 81 -5.69 2.62 10.30
CA MET A 81 -5.28 3.12 8.99
C MET A 81 -3.87 3.72 9.08
N GLY A 82 -3.58 4.44 10.16
CA GLY A 82 -2.29 5.06 10.47
C GLY A 82 -1.14 4.07 10.50
N ALA A 83 -1.26 2.92 11.19
CA ALA A 83 -0.17 1.94 11.21
C ALA A 83 0.15 1.36 9.82
N ALA A 84 -0.87 1.05 9.01
CA ALA A 84 -0.66 0.58 7.65
C ALA A 84 -0.09 1.68 6.74
N MET A 85 -0.59 2.90 6.89
CA MET A 85 -0.10 4.07 6.14
C MET A 85 1.34 4.41 6.50
N ASP A 86 1.73 4.39 7.77
CA ASP A 86 3.11 4.62 8.22
C ASP A 86 4.07 3.61 7.59
N LEU A 87 3.67 2.33 7.52
CA LEU A 87 4.44 1.28 6.87
C LEU A 87 4.60 1.56 5.37
N PHE A 88 3.50 1.88 4.68
CA PHE A 88 3.52 2.19 3.24
C PHE A 88 4.27 3.48 2.92
N GLN A 89 4.17 4.51 3.77
CA GLN A 89 4.93 5.75 3.65
C GLN A 89 6.42 5.51 3.87
N THR A 90 6.79 4.68 4.85
CA THR A 90 8.19 4.28 5.05
C THR A 90 8.73 3.57 3.80
N LEU A 91 7.98 2.60 3.25
CA LEU A 91 8.39 1.89 2.05
C LEU A 91 8.56 2.82 0.84
N ILE A 92 7.62 3.73 0.58
CA ILE A 92 7.71 4.62 -0.58
C ILE A 92 8.86 5.64 -0.47
N VAL A 93 9.28 5.98 0.75
CA VAL A 93 10.40 6.92 0.99
C VAL A 93 11.75 6.19 0.95
N ASP A 94 11.84 5.02 1.57
CA ASP A 94 13.12 4.32 1.77
C ASP A 94 13.55 3.48 0.56
N LEU A 95 12.59 2.97 -0.22
CA LEU A 95 12.89 2.15 -1.40
C LEU A 95 13.51 3.00 -2.52
N ASP A 96 14.42 2.39 -3.28
CA ASP A 96 14.94 2.99 -4.51
C ASP A 96 13.90 2.90 -5.65
N THR A 97 14.23 3.45 -6.82
CA THR A 97 13.32 3.49 -7.98
C THR A 97 12.74 2.12 -8.35
N GLU A 98 13.55 1.06 -8.30
CA GLU A 98 13.11 -0.31 -8.60
C GLU A 98 12.17 -0.83 -7.50
N GLY A 99 12.55 -0.69 -6.23
CA GLY A 99 11.73 -1.14 -5.11
C GLY A 99 10.37 -0.44 -5.08
N ARG A 100 10.35 0.88 -5.29
CA ARG A 100 9.11 1.68 -5.37
C ARG A 100 8.23 1.20 -6.52
N TYR A 101 8.81 0.91 -7.69
CA TYR A 101 8.05 0.38 -8.82
C TYR A 101 7.38 -0.96 -8.48
N LEU A 102 8.10 -1.90 -7.85
CA LEU A 102 7.56 -3.20 -7.45
C LEU A 102 6.47 -3.05 -6.38
N PHE A 103 6.70 -2.20 -5.37
CA PHE A 103 5.74 -1.90 -4.31
C PHE A 103 4.45 -1.27 -4.85
N LEU A 104 4.55 -0.25 -5.69
CA LEU A 104 3.40 0.40 -6.32
C LEU A 104 2.63 -0.57 -7.24
N ASN A 105 3.32 -1.45 -7.96
CA ASN A 105 2.68 -2.51 -8.73
C ASN A 105 1.92 -3.50 -7.84
N ALA A 106 2.46 -3.85 -6.67
CA ALA A 106 1.78 -4.71 -5.70
C ALA A 106 0.47 -4.09 -5.19
N ILE A 107 0.45 -2.77 -4.94
CA ILE A 107 -0.77 -2.01 -4.60
C ILE A 107 -1.73 -1.99 -5.80
N ALA A 108 -1.25 -1.65 -6.99
CA ALA A 108 -2.06 -1.53 -8.21
C ALA A 108 -2.73 -2.86 -8.61
N ASN A 109 -2.12 -4.00 -8.28
CA ASN A 109 -2.73 -5.33 -8.47
C ASN A 109 -4.05 -5.51 -7.71
N GLN A 110 -4.31 -4.69 -6.68
CA GLN A 110 -5.52 -4.75 -5.88
C GLN A 110 -6.64 -3.85 -6.40
N LEU A 111 -6.37 -3.01 -7.41
CA LEU A 111 -7.33 -2.13 -8.06
C LEU A 111 -8.13 -2.89 -9.13
N ARG A 112 -9.19 -3.61 -8.72
CA ARG A 112 -9.91 -4.58 -9.57
C ARG A 112 -11.34 -4.13 -9.86
N TYR A 113 -12.33 -4.83 -9.31
CA TYR A 113 -13.75 -4.49 -9.34
C TYR A 113 -14.18 -3.92 -7.99
N PRO A 114 -15.38 -3.33 -7.85
CA PRO A 114 -15.84 -2.78 -6.56
C PRO A 114 -15.78 -3.82 -5.43
N ASN A 115 -14.88 -3.62 -4.46
CA ASN A 115 -14.74 -4.40 -3.24
C ASN A 115 -13.90 -3.63 -2.20
N ASN A 116 -13.89 -4.09 -0.95
CA ASN A 116 -13.22 -3.42 0.16
C ASN A 116 -11.69 -3.29 -0.02
N ASN A 117 -11.03 -4.28 -0.67
CA ASN A 117 -9.59 -4.17 -0.97
C ASN A 117 -9.34 -3.07 -2.01
N THR A 118 -10.12 -3.06 -3.09
CA THR A 118 -9.99 -2.03 -4.12
C THR A 118 -10.23 -0.64 -3.56
N HIS A 119 -11.22 -0.46 -2.68
CA HIS A 119 -11.44 0.81 -1.99
C HIS A 119 -10.23 1.21 -1.12
N PHE A 120 -9.74 0.28 -0.28
CA PHE A 120 -8.59 0.53 0.59
C PHE A 120 -7.33 0.89 -0.19
N PHE A 121 -6.95 0.10 -1.20
CA PHE A 121 -5.73 0.36 -1.97
C PHE A 121 -5.86 1.56 -2.91
N SER A 122 -7.09 1.93 -3.33
CA SER A 122 -7.34 3.21 -4.00
C SER A 122 -7.05 4.38 -3.05
N TYR A 123 -7.53 4.30 -1.81
CA TYR A 123 -7.25 5.32 -0.79
C TYR A 123 -5.75 5.43 -0.49
N VAL A 124 -5.05 4.30 -0.35
CA VAL A 124 -3.58 4.27 -0.18
C VAL A 124 -2.88 5.03 -1.31
N PHE A 125 -3.24 4.78 -2.58
CA PHE A 125 -2.65 5.49 -3.71
C PHE A 125 -2.83 7.01 -3.61
N LEU A 126 -4.05 7.46 -3.29
CA LEU A 126 -4.37 8.88 -3.19
C LEU A 126 -3.60 9.56 -2.04
N CYS A 127 -3.51 8.91 -0.88
CA CYS A 127 -2.74 9.42 0.25
C CYS A 127 -1.23 9.46 -0.05
N LEU A 128 -0.66 8.37 -0.59
CA LEU A 128 0.76 8.36 -0.94
C LEU A 128 1.12 9.44 -1.98
N PHE A 129 0.19 9.76 -2.90
CA PHE A 129 0.38 10.83 -3.88
C PHE A 129 0.27 12.23 -3.24
N GLY A 130 -0.75 12.44 -2.40
CA GLY A 130 -1.00 13.73 -1.72
C GLY A 130 0.04 14.08 -0.67
N ASP A 131 0.56 13.08 0.04
CA ASP A 131 1.57 13.24 1.10
C ASP A 131 3.02 13.23 0.56
N ALA A 132 3.20 13.03 -0.75
CA ALA A 132 4.52 12.93 -1.35
C ALA A 132 5.28 14.26 -1.31
N ASN A 133 6.37 14.29 -0.55
CA ASN A 133 7.29 15.44 -0.50
C ASN A 133 8.30 15.50 -1.66
N GLN A 134 8.35 14.46 -2.50
CA GLN A 134 9.28 14.35 -3.61
C GLN A 134 8.52 14.09 -4.91
N GLU A 135 8.72 14.94 -5.93
CA GLU A 135 8.06 14.85 -7.24
C GLU A 135 8.25 13.48 -7.90
N ILE A 136 9.43 12.87 -7.73
CA ILE A 136 9.72 11.53 -8.27
C ILE A 136 8.74 10.46 -7.75
N ILE A 137 8.22 10.59 -6.52
CA ILE A 137 7.23 9.64 -5.99
C ILE A 137 5.90 9.81 -6.71
N GLN A 138 5.46 11.06 -6.93
CA GLN A 138 4.25 11.39 -7.67
C GLN A 138 4.36 10.92 -9.13
N GLU A 139 5.52 11.12 -9.76
CA GLU A 139 5.80 10.63 -11.12
C GLU A 139 5.70 9.10 -11.18
N GLN A 140 6.32 8.38 -10.23
CA GLN A 140 6.27 6.91 -10.21
C GLN A 140 4.86 6.36 -9.97
N ILE A 141 4.08 6.99 -9.08
CA ILE A 141 2.67 6.64 -8.88
C ILE A 141 1.89 6.81 -10.18
N THR A 142 2.03 7.98 -10.81
CA THR A 142 1.34 8.31 -12.07
C THR A 142 1.73 7.34 -13.17
N ARG A 143 3.04 7.05 -13.31
CA ARG A 143 3.59 6.11 -14.28
C ARG A 143 3.01 4.71 -14.12
N VAL A 144 2.96 4.16 -12.91
CA VAL A 144 2.43 2.80 -12.66
C VAL A 144 0.95 2.69 -13.05
N LEU A 145 0.15 3.72 -12.77
CA LEU A 145 -1.26 3.74 -13.18
C LEU A 145 -1.39 3.90 -14.70
N LEU A 146 -0.61 4.82 -15.29
CA LEU A 146 -0.67 5.13 -16.72
C LEU A 146 -0.21 3.95 -17.60
N GLU A 147 0.87 3.26 -17.24
CA GLU A 147 1.36 2.06 -17.95
C GLU A 147 0.27 0.98 -18.08
N ARG A 148 -0.64 0.88 -17.10
CA ARG A 148 -1.77 -0.06 -17.10
C ARG A 148 -3.00 0.45 -17.85
N LEU A 149 -3.03 1.73 -18.20
CA LEU A 149 -4.13 2.38 -18.91
C LEU A 149 -3.83 2.62 -20.40
N ILE A 150 -2.56 2.66 -20.81
CA ILE A 150 -2.19 2.81 -22.23
C ILE A 150 -2.35 1.53 -23.05
N VAL A 151 -2.45 0.37 -22.40
CA VAL A 151 -2.63 -0.92 -23.07
C VAL A 151 -4.05 -1.07 -23.62
N ASN A 152 -4.26 -2.04 -24.52
CA ASN A 152 -5.60 -2.31 -25.03
C ASN A 152 -6.55 -2.77 -23.92
N LYS A 153 -7.81 -2.38 -24.04
CA LYS A 153 -8.91 -2.79 -23.16
C LYS A 153 -9.01 -4.33 -23.05
N PRO A 154 -9.58 -4.87 -21.95
CA PRO A 154 -10.26 -4.17 -20.85
C PRO A 154 -9.32 -3.62 -19.77
N HIS A 155 -9.75 -2.53 -19.11
CA HIS A 155 -9.07 -1.98 -17.93
C HIS A 155 -9.84 -2.35 -16.65
N PRO A 156 -9.15 -2.62 -15.53
CA PRO A 156 -9.80 -2.80 -14.24
C PRO A 156 -10.58 -1.54 -13.82
N TRP A 157 -11.79 -1.73 -13.27
CA TRP A 157 -12.64 -0.62 -12.83
C TRP A 157 -11.95 0.24 -11.75
N GLY A 158 -11.37 -0.40 -10.74
CA GLY A 158 -10.67 0.28 -9.65
C GLY A 158 -9.50 1.12 -10.14
N LEU A 159 -8.76 0.62 -11.13
CA LEU A 159 -7.64 1.36 -11.74
C LEU A 159 -8.12 2.67 -12.38
N LEU A 160 -9.21 2.62 -13.15
CA LEU A 160 -9.80 3.81 -13.78
C LEU A 160 -10.27 4.82 -12.73
N ILE A 161 -10.99 4.36 -11.70
CA ILE A 161 -11.50 5.24 -10.64
C ILE A 161 -10.35 5.91 -9.88
N THR A 162 -9.36 5.14 -9.44
CA THR A 162 -8.20 5.69 -8.73
C THR A 162 -7.47 6.72 -9.58
N PHE A 163 -7.27 6.46 -10.88
CA PHE A 163 -6.60 7.42 -11.77
C PHE A 163 -7.42 8.70 -11.98
N ILE A 164 -8.75 8.59 -12.13
CA ILE A 164 -9.64 9.76 -12.24
C ILE A 164 -9.58 10.61 -10.97
N GLU A 165 -9.65 9.98 -9.79
CA GLU A 165 -9.59 10.70 -8.52
C GLU A 165 -8.22 11.37 -8.32
N LEU A 166 -7.13 10.73 -8.72
CA LEU A 166 -5.78 11.31 -8.63
C LEU A 166 -5.65 12.60 -9.45
N ILE A 167 -6.21 12.64 -10.67
CA ILE A 167 -6.21 13.83 -11.53
C ILE A 167 -7.05 14.96 -10.91
N LYS A 168 -8.15 14.66 -10.22
CA LYS A 168 -8.99 15.69 -9.58
C LYS A 168 -8.31 16.35 -8.37
N VAL A 169 -7.38 15.65 -7.74
CA VAL A 169 -6.64 16.11 -6.55
C VAL A 169 -5.41 16.94 -6.94
N THR A 170 -4.97 16.86 -8.20
CA THR A 170 -3.89 17.69 -8.77
C THR A 170 -4.44 19.01 -9.28
#